data_AF-T1KVC3-F1
#
_entry.id   AF-T1KVC3-F1
#
_cell.length_a   1.000
_cell.length_b   1.000
_cell.length_c   1.000
_cell.angle_alpha   90.00
_cell.angle_beta   90.00
_cell.angle_gamma   90.00
#
_symmetry.space_group_name_H-M   'P 1'
#
loop_
_entity.id
_entity.type
_entity.pdbx_description
1 polymer ?
#
loop_
_entity_poly.entity_id
_entity_poly.type
_entity_poly.pdbx_seq_one_letter_code
_entity_poly.pdbx_strand_id
1 'polypeptide(L)'
;MATRSDKPLKILFTALFSPGHLNACLGIGLLLKKRGHQIYVAHLPKHRSIVEKHGFEYVFESSLKFTLLERLKEITTHPFDHLIQGSKGENYAMMKIVKEYNPDVCLADYLFNMPWMFAVDCPVIPVKSLNPIELYNGQPTRSGCSVDDPPTVWEEFR
;
A
#
# COMPACT_ATOMS: atom_id res chain seq x y z
N MET A 1 -20.64 -21.50 7.85
CA MET A 1 -21.00 -20.37 6.98
C MET A 1 -20.93 -19.11 7.83
N ALA A 2 -20.02 -18.18 7.52
CA ALA A 2 -20.02 -16.88 8.19
C ALA A 2 -21.32 -16.16 7.85
N THR A 3 -22.06 -15.71 8.86
CA THR A 3 -23.24 -14.87 8.67
C THR A 3 -22.79 -13.57 8.02
N ARG A 4 -23.36 -13.26 6.85
CA ARG A 4 -23.04 -12.03 6.12
C ARG A 4 -23.56 -10.87 6.96
N SER A 5 -22.65 -10.11 7.58
CA SER A 5 -22.99 -8.86 8.24
C SER A 5 -23.41 -7.86 7.17
N ASP A 6 -24.67 -7.42 7.20
CA ASP A 6 -25.20 -6.39 6.30
C ASP A 6 -24.82 -4.97 6.75
N LYS A 7 -24.03 -4.84 7.82
CA LYS A 7 -23.61 -3.53 8.33
C LYS A 7 -22.50 -2.94 7.44
N PRO A 8 -22.64 -1.67 6.98
CA PRO A 8 -21.55 -0.92 6.37
C PRO A 8 -20.30 -0.90 7.25
N LEU A 9 -19.15 -1.23 6.67
CA LEU A 9 -17.84 -1.14 7.31
C LEU A 9 -17.17 0.18 6.95
N LYS A 10 -16.32 0.67 7.85
CA LYS A 10 -15.35 1.76 7.63
C LYS A 10 -14.04 1.14 7.17
N ILE A 11 -13.69 1.36 5.90
CA ILE A 11 -12.55 0.72 5.26
C ILE A 11 -11.52 1.79 4.92
N LEU A 12 -10.31 1.65 5.45
CA LEU A 12 -9.21 2.58 5.20
C LEU A 12 -8.25 2.00 4.16
N PHE A 13 -7.99 2.75 3.10
CA PHE A 13 -6.96 2.46 2.12
C PHE A 13 -5.75 3.40 2.30
N THR A 14 -4.57 2.87 2.04
CA THR A 14 -3.35 3.65 1.79
C THR A 14 -2.52 2.99 0.69
N ALA A 15 -1.57 3.71 0.13
CA ALA A 15 -0.70 3.21 -0.92
C ALA A 15 0.60 4.01 -0.99
N LEU A 16 1.65 3.39 -1.56
CA LEU A 16 2.85 4.13 -1.94
C LEU A 16 2.49 5.26 -2.92
N PHE A 17 3.26 6.36 -2.88
CA PHE A 17 3.00 7.60 -3.62
C PHE A 17 2.96 7.51 -5.17
N SER A 18 3.25 6.33 -5.73
CA SER A 18 3.28 6.06 -7.17
C SER A 18 1.86 5.72 -7.67
N PRO A 19 1.55 6.02 -8.95
CA PRO A 19 0.18 5.88 -9.47
C PRO A 19 -0.31 4.43 -9.51
N GLY A 20 0.57 3.44 -9.69
CA GLY A 20 0.19 2.03 -9.77
C GLY A 20 -0.47 1.53 -8.48
N HIS A 21 0.19 1.79 -7.34
CA HIS A 21 -0.28 1.37 -6.02
C HIS A 21 -1.60 2.05 -5.65
N LEU A 22 -1.71 3.36 -5.88
CA LEU A 22 -2.95 4.09 -5.60
C LEU A 22 -4.11 3.57 -6.45
N ASN A 23 -3.90 3.35 -7.75
CA ASN A 23 -4.97 2.91 -8.65
C ASN A 23 -5.51 1.51 -8.28
N ALA A 24 -4.63 0.61 -7.83
CA ALA A 24 -5.07 -0.71 -7.34
C ALA A 24 -6.00 -0.58 -6.13
N CYS A 25 -5.64 0.25 -5.15
CA CYS A 25 -6.49 0.56 -4.00
C CYS A 25 -7.82 1.20 -4.42
N LEU A 26 -7.81 2.17 -5.34
CA LEU A 26 -9.03 2.82 -5.83
C LEU A 26 -9.98 1.81 -6.52
N GLY A 27 -9.44 0.89 -7.31
CA GLY A 27 -10.21 -0.17 -7.97
C GLY A 27 -10.94 -1.07 -6.98
N ILE A 28 -10.25 -1.55 -5.95
CA ILE A 28 -10.86 -2.36 -4.88
C ILE A 28 -11.87 -1.52 -4.09
N GLY A 29 -11.53 -0.29 -3.74
CA GLY A 29 -12.40 0.65 -3.03
C GLY A 29 -13.73 0.89 -3.76
N LEU A 30 -13.72 0.97 -5.09
CA LEU A 30 -14.94 1.13 -5.89
C LEU A 30 -15.88 -0.07 -5.75
N LEU A 31 -15.33 -1.29 -5.73
CA LEU A 31 -16.11 -2.51 -5.54
C LEU A 31 -16.74 -2.55 -4.14
N LEU A 32 -15.98 -2.18 -3.11
CA LEU A 32 -16.46 -2.15 -1.72
C LEU A 32 -17.48 -1.04 -1.49
N LYS A 33 -17.29 0.14 -2.09
CA LYS A 33 -18.27 1.23 -2.05
C LYS A 33 -19.60 0.83 -2.70
N LYS A 34 -19.57 0.14 -3.84
CA LYS A 34 -20.79 -0.39 -4.49
C LYS A 34 -21.58 -1.35 -3.59
N ARG A 35 -20.93 -1.96 -2.58
CA ARG A 35 -21.55 -2.83 -1.59
C ARG A 35 -22.04 -2.08 -0.35
N GLY A 36 -21.94 -0.75 -0.33
CA GLY A 36 -22.45 0.10 0.74
C GLY A 36 -21.43 0.42 1.85
N HIS A 37 -20.15 0.07 1.67
CA HIS A 37 -19.12 0.38 2.67
C HIS A 37 -18.64 1.85 2.56
N GLN A 38 -18.21 2.40 3.69
CA GLN A 38 -17.59 3.73 3.77
C GLN A 38 -16.09 3.60 3.49
N ILE A 39 -15.59 4.36 2.53
CA ILE A 39 -14.22 4.24 2.04
C ILE A 39 -13.45 5.52 2.39
N TYR A 40 -12.38 5.34 3.16
CA TYR A 40 -11.39 6.36 3.47
C TYR A 40 -10.10 6.06 2.69
N VAL A 41 -9.45 7.09 2.17
CA VAL A 41 -8.14 6.94 1.51
C VAL A 41 -7.16 7.92 2.13
N ALA A 42 -6.20 7.38 2.88
CA ALA A 42 -5.06 8.13 3.39
C ALA A 42 -4.01 8.26 2.28
N HIS A 43 -3.75 9.48 1.82
CA HIS A 43 -2.75 9.71 0.78
C HIS A 43 -2.23 11.16 0.80
N LEU A 44 -1.17 11.42 0.01
CA LEU A 44 -0.63 12.76 -0.27
C LEU A 44 -1.66 13.72 -0.92
N PRO A 45 -1.57 15.05 -0.66
CA PRO A 45 -2.52 16.07 -1.13
C PRO A 45 -2.67 16.15 -2.64
N LYS A 46 -1.61 15.85 -3.39
CA LYS A 46 -1.64 15.83 -4.86
C LYS A 46 -2.68 14.85 -5.44
N HIS A 47 -3.11 13.85 -4.68
CA HIS A 47 -4.09 12.85 -5.12
C HIS A 47 -5.48 13.05 -4.50
N ARG A 48 -5.71 14.14 -3.77
CA ARG A 48 -7.02 14.44 -3.16
C ARG A 48 -8.16 14.43 -4.18
N SER A 49 -7.98 15.15 -5.29
CA SER A 49 -9.03 15.30 -6.30
C SER A 49 -9.42 13.96 -6.95
N ILE A 50 -8.46 13.07 -7.19
CA ILE A 50 -8.77 11.74 -7.76
C ILE A 50 -9.48 10.84 -6.74
N VAL A 51 -9.14 10.92 -5.45
CA VAL A 51 -9.85 10.20 -4.38
C VAL A 51 -11.30 10.66 -4.27
N GLU A 52 -11.50 11.97 -4.14
CA GLU A 52 -12.83 12.58 -3.98
C GLU A 52 -13.71 12.39 -5.22
N LYS A 53 -13.12 12.34 -6.42
CA LYS A 53 -13.84 12.04 -7.68
C LYS A 53 -14.55 10.68 -7.65
N HIS A 54 -14.01 9.69 -6.94
CA HIS A 54 -14.65 8.38 -6.75
C HIS A 54 -15.63 8.37 -5.56
N GLY A 55 -15.84 9.53 -4.93
CA GLY A 55 -16.67 9.74 -3.76
C GLY A 55 -16.08 9.15 -2.48
N PHE A 56 -14.77 8.92 -2.42
CA PHE A 56 -14.13 8.44 -1.19
C PHE A 56 -13.78 9.61 -0.28
N GLU A 57 -13.73 9.35 1.03
CA GLU A 57 -13.30 10.32 2.02
C GLU A 57 -11.77 10.40 2.01
N TYR A 58 -11.24 11.57 1.66
CA TYR A 58 -9.79 11.80 1.63
C TYR A 58 -9.26 12.10 3.04
N VAL A 59 -8.20 11.39 3.44
CA VAL A 59 -7.53 11.56 4.72
C VAL A 59 -6.08 11.98 4.49
N PHE A 60 -5.60 12.94 5.28
CA PHE A 60 -4.22 13.41 5.21
C PHE A 60 -3.65 13.70 6.59
N GLU A 61 -2.45 13.18 6.85
CA GLU A 61 -1.64 13.58 7.99
C GLU A 61 -0.38 14.29 7.49
N SER A 62 -0.02 15.39 8.15
CA SER A 62 1.11 16.24 7.80
C SER A 62 2.45 15.50 7.77
N SER A 63 2.62 14.46 8.60
CA SER A 63 3.82 13.61 8.61
C SER A 63 3.93 12.66 7.41
N LEU A 64 2.93 12.61 6.53
CA LEU A 64 3.07 12.01 5.19
C LEU A 64 3.92 12.87 4.24
N LYS A 65 4.35 14.08 4.63
CA LYS A 65 5.26 14.90 3.83
C LYS A 65 6.68 14.37 3.91
N PHE A 66 7.22 13.92 2.78
CA PHE A 66 8.66 13.76 2.62
C PHE A 66 9.37 15.12 2.72
N THR A 67 10.42 15.18 3.52
CA THR A 67 11.32 16.33 3.56
C THR A 67 12.07 16.48 2.24
N LEU A 68 12.50 17.71 1.91
CA LEU A 68 13.31 17.96 0.71
C LEU A 68 14.61 17.14 0.73
N LEU A 69 15.18 16.92 1.92
CA LEU A 69 16.40 16.14 2.12
C LEU A 69 16.21 14.64 1.84
N GLU A 70 15.05 14.06 2.21
CA GLU A 70 14.71 12.67 1.88
C GLU A 70 14.52 12.47 0.38
N ARG A 71 14.07 13.50 -0.35
CA ARG A 71 14.01 13.47 -1.82
C ARG A 71 15.36 13.58 -2.51
N LEU A 72 16.38 14.15 -1.84
CA LEU A 72 17.68 14.48 -2.46
C LEU A 72 18.79 13.45 -2.16
N LYS A 73 18.58 12.51 -1.23
CA LYS A 73 19.55 11.44 -0.95
C LYS A 73 19.40 10.31 -1.95
N GLU A 74 19.92 10.53 -3.14
CA GLU A 74 20.09 9.51 -4.17
C GLU A 74 21.55 9.03 -4.19
N ILE A 75 21.70 7.73 -3.94
CA ILE A 75 22.81 6.79 -4.20
C ILE A 75 22.98 5.91 -2.95
N THR A 76 22.37 4.73 -2.99
CA THR A 76 22.57 3.62 -2.05
C THR A 76 22.75 2.32 -2.84
N THR A 77 23.46 1.36 -2.27
CA THR A 77 23.85 0.09 -2.92
C THR A 77 22.66 -0.82 -3.27
N HIS A 78 21.52 -0.70 -2.59
CA HIS A 78 20.28 -1.42 -2.92
C HIS A 78 19.15 -0.44 -3.30
N PRO A 79 18.31 -0.76 -4.32
CA PRO A 79 17.31 0.16 -4.87
C PRO A 79 16.14 0.52 -3.92
N PHE A 80 16.05 -0.05 -2.72
CA PHE A 80 14.94 0.20 -1.78
C PHE A 80 15.35 0.77 -0.42
N ASP A 81 16.65 0.85 -0.10
CA ASP A 81 17.08 1.26 1.25
C ASP A 81 16.65 2.69 1.59
N HIS A 82 16.71 3.58 0.62
CA HIS A 82 16.24 4.96 0.76
C HIS A 82 14.71 5.04 0.95
N LEU A 83 13.95 4.14 0.31
CA LEU A 83 12.50 4.05 0.50
C LEU A 83 12.16 3.57 1.92
N ILE A 84 12.92 2.64 2.48
CA ILE A 84 12.74 2.17 3.87
C ILE A 84 13.03 3.29 4.87
N GLN A 85 14.09 4.08 4.67
CA GLN A 85 14.40 5.18 5.57
C GLN A 85 13.37 6.31 5.45
N GLY A 86 12.95 6.65 4.23
CA GLY A 86 11.94 7.69 3.97
C GLY A 86 10.53 7.32 4.42
N SER A 87 10.23 6.03 4.63
CA SER A 87 8.89 5.57 5.01
C SER A 87 8.60 5.67 6.52
N LYS A 88 9.57 6.08 7.35
CA LYS A 88 9.35 6.28 8.80
C LYS A 88 8.23 7.28 9.10
N GLY A 89 8.21 8.41 8.38
CA GLY A 89 7.17 9.43 8.55
C GLY A 89 5.77 8.89 8.23
N GLU A 90 5.68 8.11 7.15
CA GLU A 90 4.45 7.42 6.75
C GLU A 90 4.02 6.38 7.79
N ASN A 91 4.95 5.63 8.37
CA ASN A 91 4.65 4.68 9.43
C ASN A 91 3.96 5.35 10.64
N TYR A 92 4.52 6.45 11.13
CA TYR A 92 3.92 7.21 12.24
C TYR A 92 2.58 7.85 11.85
N ALA A 93 2.49 8.37 10.62
CA ALA A 93 1.25 8.94 10.09
C ALA A 93 0.12 7.92 10.12
N MET A 94 0.37 6.71 9.61
CA MET A 94 -0.62 5.65 9.53
C MET A 94 -1.04 5.16 10.92
N MET A 95 -0.12 5.01 11.86
CA MET A 95 -0.48 4.68 13.25
C MET A 95 -1.44 5.71 13.86
N LYS A 96 -1.19 7.01 13.62
CA LYS A 96 -2.07 8.09 14.10
C LYS A 96 -3.43 8.07 13.39
N ILE A 97 -3.43 7.94 12.06
CA ILE A 97 -4.66 7.90 11.25
C ILE A 97 -5.55 6.73 11.67
N VAL A 98 -4.99 5.53 11.81
CA VAL A 98 -5.77 4.34 12.20
C VAL A 98 -6.36 4.52 13.61
N LYS A 99 -5.59 5.06 14.56
CA LYS A 99 -6.08 5.36 15.91
C LYS A 99 -7.22 6.38 15.92
N GLU A 100 -7.12 7.42 15.09
CA GLU A 100 -8.10 8.52 15.05
C GLU A 100 -9.38 8.11 14.30
N TYR A 101 -9.23 7.45 13.16
CA TYR A 101 -10.36 7.08 12.30
C TYR A 101 -11.01 5.76 12.71
N ASN A 102 -10.31 4.91 13.47
CA ASN A 102 -10.80 3.62 13.95
C ASN A 102 -11.54 2.80 12.86
N PRO A 103 -10.85 2.42 11.76
CA PRO A 103 -11.45 1.62 10.69
C PRO A 103 -11.66 0.18 11.13
N ASP A 104 -12.64 -0.49 10.52
CA ASP A 104 -12.90 -1.93 10.74
C ASP A 104 -11.82 -2.80 10.09
N VAL A 105 -11.23 -2.34 8.99
CA VAL A 105 -10.13 -3.00 8.27
C VAL A 105 -9.34 -1.98 7.45
N CYS A 106 -8.02 -2.19 7.37
CA CYS A 106 -7.13 -1.43 6.50
C CYS A 106 -6.66 -2.26 5.30
N LEU A 107 -6.49 -1.61 4.15
CA LEU A 107 -5.86 -2.18 2.97
C LEU A 107 -4.71 -1.28 2.53
N ALA A 108 -3.55 -1.86 2.24
CA ALA A 108 -2.34 -1.10 1.93
C ALA A 108 -1.57 -1.69 0.76
N ASP A 109 -1.33 -0.90 -0.29
CA ASP A 109 -0.47 -1.29 -1.41
C ASP A 109 0.93 -0.66 -1.29
N TYR A 110 1.89 -1.47 -0.86
CA TYR A 110 3.28 -1.09 -0.68
C TYR A 110 4.23 -2.08 -1.35
N LEU A 111 5.47 -1.63 -1.59
CA LEU A 111 6.54 -2.51 -2.06
C LEU A 111 6.95 -3.54 -1.00
N PHE A 112 6.89 -3.18 0.27
CA PHE A 112 7.24 -4.01 1.41
C PHE A 112 6.26 -3.75 2.56
N ASN A 113 6.15 -4.71 3.48
CA ASN A 113 5.29 -4.52 4.65
C ASN A 113 5.85 -3.42 5.56
N MET A 114 4.96 -2.59 6.07
CA MET A 114 5.28 -1.49 6.97
C MET A 114 5.00 -1.86 8.43
N PRO A 115 5.82 -1.43 9.41
CA PRO A 115 5.62 -1.79 10.82
C PRO A 115 4.22 -1.50 11.37
N TRP A 116 3.59 -0.39 10.99
CA TRP A 116 2.24 -0.02 11.43
C TRP A 116 1.21 -1.08 11.08
N MET A 117 1.41 -1.84 9.99
CA MET A 117 0.49 -2.89 9.55
C MET A 117 0.36 -4.03 10.57
N PHE A 118 1.35 -4.17 11.46
CA PHE A 118 1.38 -5.18 12.51
C PHE A 118 1.13 -4.59 13.91
N ALA A 119 1.10 -3.27 14.03
CA ALA A 119 1.07 -2.58 15.32
C ALA A 119 -0.29 -1.95 15.65
N VAL A 120 -1.17 -1.80 14.67
CA VAL A 120 -2.50 -1.21 14.88
C VAL A 120 -3.54 -2.26 15.31
N ASP A 121 -4.56 -1.80 16.03
CA ASP A 121 -5.59 -2.67 16.64
C ASP A 121 -6.70 -3.14 15.67
N CYS A 122 -6.48 -3.05 14.36
CA CYS A 122 -7.43 -3.52 13.35
C CYS A 122 -6.73 -4.41 12.31
N PRO A 123 -7.46 -5.34 11.65
CA PRO A 123 -6.90 -6.15 10.57
C PRO A 123 -6.33 -5.28 9.43
N VAL A 124 -5.17 -5.67 8.92
CA VAL A 124 -4.53 -5.00 7.77
C VAL A 124 -4.25 -6.03 6.67
N ILE A 125 -4.73 -5.75 5.46
CA ILE A 125 -4.61 -6.63 4.30
C ILE A 125 -3.62 -5.99 3.30
N PRO A 126 -2.47 -6.62 3.03
CA PRO A 126 -1.57 -6.15 1.98
C PRO A 126 -2.23 -6.34 0.61
N VAL A 127 -2.18 -5.30 -0.21
CA VAL A 127 -2.53 -5.32 -1.63
C VAL A 127 -1.23 -5.32 -2.42
N LYS A 128 -1.14 -6.17 -3.45
CA LYS A 128 0.02 -6.22 -4.35
C LYS A 128 -0.46 -6.04 -5.78
N SER A 129 -0.08 -4.91 -6.38
CA SER A 129 -0.34 -4.59 -7.79
C SER A 129 0.80 -4.91 -8.72
N LEU A 130 2.01 -5.13 -8.19
CA LEU A 130 3.13 -5.64 -8.95
C LEU A 130 2.88 -7.09 -9.39
N ASN A 131 3.71 -7.57 -10.31
CA ASN A 131 3.72 -8.98 -10.67
C ASN A 131 3.87 -9.83 -9.39
N PRO A 132 2.99 -10.81 -9.15
CA PRO A 132 2.92 -11.53 -7.87
C PRO A 132 3.99 -12.61 -7.73
N ILE A 133 4.93 -12.73 -8.67
CA ILE A 133 6.06 -13.67 -8.61
C ILE A 133 6.80 -13.66 -7.26
N GLU A 134 6.89 -12.50 -6.61
CA GLU A 134 7.51 -12.36 -5.28
C GLU A 134 6.82 -13.18 -4.18
N LEU A 135 5.60 -13.66 -4.42
CA LEU A 135 4.82 -14.49 -3.51
C LEU A 135 5.06 -15.99 -3.69
N TYR A 136 5.88 -16.38 -4.67
CA TYR A 136 6.14 -17.78 -5.03
C TYR A 136 7.62 -18.12 -4.87
N ASN A 137 7.89 -19.39 -4.56
CA ASN A 137 9.23 -19.95 -4.60
C ASN A 137 9.59 -20.31 -6.05
N GLY A 138 10.05 -19.34 -6.83
CA GLY A 138 10.30 -19.52 -8.26
C GLY A 138 11.45 -18.67 -8.80
N GLN A 139 11.22 -18.13 -9.98
CA GLN A 139 12.17 -17.30 -10.69
C GLN A 139 12.40 -15.96 -9.97
N PRO A 140 13.58 -15.34 -10.09
CA PRO A 140 13.91 -14.13 -9.36
C PRO A 140 13.03 -12.96 -9.80
N THR A 141 12.54 -12.18 -8.83
CA THR A 141 11.70 -11.02 -9.13
C THR A 141 12.44 -10.03 -10.05
N ARG A 142 11.72 -9.41 -10.99
CA ARG A 142 12.25 -8.36 -11.90
C ARG A 142 13.34 -8.81 -12.89
N SER A 143 13.69 -10.10 -12.94
CA SER A 143 14.68 -10.65 -13.88
C SER A 143 14.20 -10.69 -15.33
N GLY A 144 12.88 -10.81 -15.54
CA GLY A 144 12.31 -11.09 -16.86
C GLY A 144 12.47 -12.55 -17.32
N CYS A 145 12.99 -13.43 -16.47
CA CYS A 145 13.10 -14.86 -16.74
C CYS A 145 11.73 -15.54 -16.84
N SER A 146 11.63 -16.53 -17.71
CA SER A 146 10.44 -17.39 -17.81
C SER A 146 10.37 -18.35 -16.63
N VAL A 147 9.13 -18.76 -16.29
CA VAL A 147 8.88 -19.90 -15.39
C VAL A 147 9.34 -21.22 -16.00
N ASP A 148 9.48 -21.26 -17.32
CA ASP A 148 9.87 -22.46 -18.09
C ASP A 148 11.39 -22.55 -18.30
N ASP A 149 12.15 -21.52 -17.92
CA ASP A 149 13.60 -21.53 -18.03
C ASP A 149 14.22 -22.48 -16.98
N PRO A 150 15.35 -23.16 -17.30
CA PRO A 150 16.04 -23.97 -16.33
C PRO A 150 16.57 -23.10 -15.16
N PRO A 151 16.55 -23.59 -13.91
CA PRO A 151 16.97 -22.80 -12.74
C PRO A 151 18.39 -22.20 -12.83
N THR A 152 19.27 -22.78 -13.64
CA THR A 152 20.62 -22.27 -13.88
C THR A 152 20.63 -20.88 -14.53
N VAL A 153 19.61 -20.53 -15.33
CA VAL A 153 19.44 -19.19 -15.90
C VAL A 153 19.12 -18.16 -14.80
N TRP A 154 18.49 -18.61 -13.72
CA TRP A 154 18.08 -17.74 -12.63
C TRP A 154 19.21 -17.41 -11.65
N GLU A 155 20.29 -18.20 -11.64
CA GLU A 155 21.39 -18.06 -10.67
C GLU A 155 22.10 -16.71 -10.76
N GLU A 156 22.17 -16.08 -11.94
CA GLU A 156 22.80 -14.77 -12.11
C GLU A 156 22.02 -13.61 -11.45
N PHE A 157 20.75 -13.82 -11.12
CA PHE A 157 19.85 -12.80 -10.55
C PHE A 157 19.50 -13.04 -9.07
N ARG A 158 20.07 -14.07 -8.45
CA ARG A 158 19.83 -14.41 -7.03
C ARG A 158 20.86 -13.81 -6.09
#